data_AF-A0A7K3LWM9-F1
#
_entry.id   AF-A0A7K3LWM9-F1
#
_cell.length_a   1.000
_cell.length_b   1.000
_cell.length_c   1.000
_cell.angle_alpha   90.00
_cell.angle_beta   90.00
_cell.angle_gamma   90.00
#
_symmetry.space_group_name_H-M   'P 1'
#
loop_
_entity.id
_entity.type
_entity.pdbx_description
1 polymer ?
#
loop_
_entity_poly.entity_id
_entity_poly.type
_entity_poly.pdbx_seq_one_letter_code
_entity_poly.pdbx_strand_id
1 'polypeptide(L)' 'MDRTAPMLPVRPGDVERRTHDYKRHGTTTLFAALEIATGQVTAAVKPKHRRQEFLSFLRQIDRAYPDQ' A
#
# COMPACT_ATOMS: atom_id res chain seq x y z
N MET A 1 11.60 9.16 -4.79
CA MET A 1 10.39 9.82 -4.25
C MET A 1 10.09 11.00 -5.13
N ASP A 2 8.91 11.05 -5.76
CA ASP A 2 8.53 12.18 -6.60
C ASP A 2 8.31 13.42 -5.73
N ARG A 3 9.12 14.46 -5.98
CA ARG A 3 9.01 15.73 -5.26
C ARG A 3 7.94 16.60 -5.90
N THR A 4 7.33 17.46 -5.10
CA THR A 4 6.23 18.32 -5.54
C THR A 4 6.71 19.51 -6.37
N ALA A 5 7.88 20.07 -6.06
CA ALA A 5 8.44 21.22 -6.75
C ALA A 5 9.52 20.83 -7.78
N PRO A 6 9.57 21.51 -8.94
CA PRO A 6 10.65 21.33 -9.91
C PRO A 6 11.98 21.87 -9.37
N MET A 7 13.10 21.30 -9.83
CA MET A 7 14.41 21.83 -9.49
C MET A 7 14.66 23.13 -10.23
N LEU A 8 15.14 24.14 -9.50
CA LEU A 8 15.49 25.43 -10.06
C LEU A 8 16.94 25.38 -10.61
N PRO A 9 17.25 26.13 -11.67
CA PRO A 9 18.62 26.22 -12.18
C PRO A 9 19.58 26.73 -11.10
N VAL A 10 20.67 26.01 -10.88
CA VAL A 10 21.76 26.40 -9.96
C VAL A 10 22.93 27.02 -10.71
N ARG A 11 23.57 28.02 -10.11
CA ARG A 11 24.79 28.62 -10.65
C ARG A 11 26.03 27.81 -10.19
N PRO A 12 27.14 27.84 -10.94
CA PRO A 12 28.39 27.23 -10.50
C PRO A 12 28.83 27.79 -9.14
N GLY A 13 29.05 26.91 -8.16
CA GLY A 13 29.41 27.28 -6.77
C GLY A 13 28.23 27.28 -5.78
N ASP A 14 26.99 27.24 -6.27
CA ASP A 14 25.80 27.13 -5.42
C ASP A 14 25.40 25.67 -5.18
N VAL A 15 24.90 25.39 -3.98
CA VAL A 15 24.38 24.05 -3.62
C VAL A 15 22.93 23.90 -4.08
N GLU A 16 22.64 22.77 -4.72
CA GLU A 16 21.28 22.40 -5.13
C GLU A 16 20.33 22.30 -3.93
N ARG A 17 19.23 23.04 -3.97
CA ARG A 17 18.17 22.98 -2.96
C ARG A 17 17.02 22.13 -3.46
N ARG A 18 16.57 21.20 -2.62
CA ARG A 18 15.41 20.34 -2.86
C ARG A 18 14.37 20.59 -1.79
N THR A 19 13.11 20.73 -2.19
CA THR A 19 12.01 20.78 -1.23
C THR A 19 11.86 19.43 -0.53
N HIS A 20 11.52 19.48 0.76
CA HIS A 20 11.26 18.28 1.55
C HIS A 20 9.94 17.59 1.16
N ASP A 21 9.04 18.33 0.51
CA ASP A 21 7.72 17.85 0.14
C ASP A 21 7.76 16.81 -1.00
N TYR A 22 6.99 15.74 -0.79
CA TYR A 22 6.84 14.64 -1.74
C TYR A 22 5.37 14.42 -2.09
N LYS A 23 5.13 13.88 -3.29
CA LYS A 23 3.80 13.48 -3.74
C LYS A 23 3.40 12.21 -3.01
N ARG A 24 2.35 12.29 -2.19
CA ARG A 24 1.72 11.12 -1.56
C ARG A 24 0.77 10.48 -2.56
N HIS A 25 0.96 9.21 -2.87
CA HIS A 25 0.06 8.43 -3.75
C HIS A 25 -1.17 7.87 -3.03
N GLY A 26 -1.46 8.38 -1.82
CA GLY A 26 -2.47 7.81 -0.93
C GLY A 26 -1.99 6.55 -0.21
N THR A 27 -2.89 5.96 0.57
CA THR A 27 -2.69 4.68 1.25
C THR A 27 -3.77 3.71 0.81
N THR A 28 -3.43 2.42 0.80
CA THR A 28 -4.38 1.33 0.53
C THR A 28 -4.48 0.43 1.76
N THR A 29 -5.57 -0.31 1.88
CA THR A 29 -5.78 -1.28 2.96
C THR A 29 -5.34 -2.66 2.52
N LEU A 30 -4.46 -3.29 3.29
CA LEU A 30 -4.10 -4.70 3.14
C LEU A 30 -4.88 -5.52 4.16
N PHE A 31 -5.65 -6.50 3.68
CA PHE A 31 -6.16 -7.59 4.51
C PHE A 31 -5.31 -8.83 4.24
N ALA A 32 -4.90 -9.54 5.28
CA ALA A 32 -4.08 -10.73 5.18
C ALA A 32 -4.48 -11.75 6.25
N ALA A 33 -4.49 -13.02 5.89
CA ALA A 33 -4.72 -14.15 6.76
C ALA A 33 -3.61 -15.18 6.55
N LEU A 34 -2.98 -15.59 7.65
CA LEU A 34 -1.91 -16.57 7.66
C LEU A 34 -2.49 -17.94 8.04
N GLU A 35 -2.30 -18.92 7.16
CA GLU A 35 -2.53 -20.33 7.48
C GLU A 35 -1.32 -20.87 8.24
N ILE A 36 -1.50 -21.20 9.51
CA ILE A 36 -0.38 -21.53 10.42
C ILE A 36 0.29 -22.86 10.03
N ALA A 37 -0.49 -23.85 9.59
CA ALA A 37 0.02 -25.19 9.30
C ALA A 37 0.95 -25.21 8.08
N THR A 38 0.66 -24.40 7.07
CA THR A 38 1.39 -24.37 5.79
C THR A 38 2.31 -23.16 5.66
N GLY A 39 2.08 -22.11 6.45
CA GLY A 39 2.74 -20.81 6.31
C GLY A 39 2.21 -19.97 5.15
N GLN A 40 1.14 -20.39 4.46
CA GLN A 40 0.57 -19.65 3.33
C GLN A 40 -0.16 -18.41 3.79
N VAL A 41 -0.05 -17.31 3.04
CA VAL A 41 -0.75 -16.06 3.32
C VAL A 41 -1.74 -15.76 2.21
N THR A 42 -3.02 -15.72 2.56
CA THR A 42 -4.08 -15.18 1.69
C THR A 42 -4.23 -13.70 1.94
N ALA A 43 -4.05 -12.87 0.92
CA ALA A 43 -4.11 -11.42 1.05
C ALA A 43 -4.99 -10.76 -0.02
N ALA A 44 -5.54 -9.59 0.32
CA ALA A 44 -6.26 -8.73 -0.60
C ALA A 44 -5.98 -7.25 -0.31
N VAL A 45 -5.70 -6.50 -1.37
CA VAL A 45 -5.53 -5.04 -1.31
C VAL A 45 -6.86 -4.38 -1.69
N LYS A 46 -7.33 -3.45 -0.85
CA LYS A 46 -8.61 -2.75 -1.01
C LYS A 46 -8.43 -1.24 -0.84
N PRO A 47 -9.15 -0.40 -1.61
CA PRO A 47 -8.97 1.05 -1.58
C PRO A 47 -9.44 1.70 -0.27
N LYS A 48 -10.26 1.01 0.54
CA LYS A 48 -10.81 1.52 1.80
C LYS A 48 -10.84 0.44 2.87
N HIS A 49 -10.69 0.85 4.14
CA HIS A 49 -10.86 0.00 5.31
C HIS A 49 -12.30 0.08 5.84
N ARG A 50 -13.24 -0.66 5.23
CA ARG A 50 -14.63 -0.74 5.71
C ARG A 50 -15.11 -2.18 5.80
N ARG A 51 -16.25 -2.37 6.49
CA ARG A 51 -16.85 -3.69 6.70
C ARG A 51 -17.13 -4.47 5.42
N GLN A 52 -17.46 -3.78 4.32
CA GLN A 52 -17.86 -4.42 3.06
C GLN A 52 -16.65 -5.07 2.39
N GLU A 53 -15.53 -4.34 2.34
CA GLU A 53 -14.25 -4.83 1.85
C GLU A 53 -13.73 -5.98 2.72
N PHE A 54 -13.89 -5.87 4.05
CA PHE A 54 -13.52 -6.94 4.97
C PHE A 54 -14.38 -8.20 4.78
N LEU A 55 -15.71 -8.08 4.68
CA LEU A 55 -16.59 -9.22 4.43
C LEU A 55 -16.28 -9.89 3.08
N SER A 56 -15.96 -9.10 2.06
CA SER A 56 -15.49 -9.64 0.77
C SER A 56 -14.20 -10.45 0.92
N PHE A 57 -13.29 -10.02 1.81
CA PHE A 57 -12.06 -10.75 2.09
C PHE A 57 -12.34 -12.05 2.89
N LEU A 58 -13.25 -12.02 3.86
CA LEU A 58 -13.66 -13.23 4.57
C LEU A 58 -14.27 -14.27 3.63
N ARG A 59 -15.12 -13.85 2.68
CA ARG A 59 -15.66 -14.75 1.65
C ARG A 59 -14.58 -15.30 0.70
N GLN A 60 -13.47 -14.58 0.53
CA GLN A 60 -12.34 -15.08 -0.25
C GLN A 60 -11.60 -16.17 0.53
N ILE A 61 -11.42 -16.00 1.84
CA ILE A 61 -10.84 -17.02 2.72
C ILE A 61 -11.73 -18.27 2.72
N ASP A 62 -13.04 -18.11 2.94
CA ASP A 62 -14.02 -19.21 2.95
C ASP A 62 -13.94 -20.08 1.69
N ARG A 63 -13.76 -19.45 0.51
CA ARG A 63 -13.58 -20.18 -0.76
C ARG A 63 -12.22 -20.84 -0.93
N ALA A 64 -11.18 -20.28 -0.31
CA ALA A 64 -9.84 -20.84 -0.36
C ALA A 64 -9.70 -22.07 0.57
N TYR A 65 -10.56 -22.16 1.60
CA TYR A 65 -10.53 -23.19 2.62
C TYR A 65 -11.94 -23.75 2.92
N PRO A 66 -12.62 -24.38 1.94
CA PRO A 66 -14.02 -24.80 2.08
C PRO A 66 -14.26 -26.00 3.03
N ASP A 67 -13.21 -26.78 3.32
CA ASP A 67 -13.29 -28.05 4.06
C ASP A 67 -12.40 -28.10 5.32
N GLN A 68 -11.79 -26.97 5.71
CA GLN A 68 -11.10 -26.82 7.00
C GLN A 68 -12.08 -26.33 8.07
#